data_AF-A0A9D6YAY0-F1
#
_entry.id   AF-A0A9D6YAY0-F1
#
_cell.length_a   1.000
_cell.length_b   1.000
_cell.length_c   1.000
_cell.angle_alpha   90.00
_cell.angle_beta   90.00
_cell.angle_gamma   90.00
#
_symmetry.space_group_name_H-M   'P 1'
#
loop_
_entity.id
_entity.type
_entity.pdbx_description
1 polymer ?
#
loop_
_entity_poly.entity_id
_entity_poly.type
_entity_poly.pdbx_seq_one_letter_code
_entity_poly.pdbx_strand_id
1 'polypeptide(L)'
;IGMERHDVGRPGDVGYPIRGIVKAGMMYLENFEPSRWPACNPETGYLNTDASPTKSFILDAHRKNPADSDWAFCFGKRPAVEFYNLKTDPDCVKNLAPQAATGKQRLALQEELHAKLKAQGDPRMFGQGGVFDRYLHANPAHVNFYERYMKGEKLNAGWVKGTDFEPAPLDAK
;
A
#
# COMPACT_ATOMS: atom_id res chain seq x y z
N ILE A 1 10.17 1.51 -10.37
CA ILE A 1 8.89 1.06 -9.79
C ILE A 1 8.21 2.28 -9.18
N GLY A 2 6.92 2.50 -9.46
CA GLY A 2 6.19 3.65 -8.93
C GLY A 2 4.70 3.34 -8.79
N MET A 3 4.13 3.69 -7.65
CA MET A 3 2.69 3.64 -7.37
C MET A 3 2.28 4.95 -6.67
N GLU A 4 1.07 5.43 -6.93
CA GLU A 4 0.46 6.59 -6.25
C GLU A 4 -0.89 6.17 -5.63
N ARG A 5 -2.00 6.70 -6.15
CA ARG A 5 -3.34 6.22 -5.84
C ARG A 5 -3.78 5.23 -6.90
N HIS A 6 -4.08 4.01 -6.48
CA HIS A 6 -4.59 2.96 -7.37
C HIS A 6 -6.11 2.76 -7.21
N ASP A 7 -6.64 2.88 -5.99
CA ASP A 7 -8.07 2.74 -5.71
C ASP A 7 -8.56 3.69 -4.60
N VAL A 8 -9.87 3.73 -4.38
CA VAL A 8 -10.60 4.52 -3.37
C VAL A 8 -10.83 3.74 -2.08
N GLY A 9 -11.38 4.40 -1.05
CA GLY A 9 -11.64 3.76 0.25
C GLY A 9 -10.56 4.02 1.31
N ARG A 10 -9.66 4.97 1.07
CA ARG A 10 -8.88 5.59 2.16
C ARG A 10 -9.52 6.92 2.56
N PRO A 11 -9.42 7.35 3.83
CA PRO A 11 -9.84 8.68 4.25
C PRO A 11 -9.24 9.77 3.35
N GLY A 12 -10.07 10.70 2.88
CA GLY A 12 -9.69 11.81 2.02
C GLY A 12 -9.25 11.42 0.60
N ASP A 13 -9.62 10.22 0.14
CA ASP A 13 -9.22 9.66 -1.17
C ASP A 13 -7.71 9.69 -1.42
N VAL A 14 -6.91 9.59 -0.35
CA VAL A 14 -5.45 9.68 -0.44
C VAL A 14 -4.83 8.39 -1.03
N GLY A 15 -3.66 8.51 -1.64
CA GLY A 15 -2.95 7.37 -2.23
C GLY A 15 -2.15 6.53 -1.22
N TYR A 16 -1.54 5.45 -1.71
CA TYR A 16 -0.47 4.70 -1.02
C TYR A 16 0.81 4.76 -1.88
N PRO A 17 1.55 5.87 -1.83
CA PRO A 17 2.69 6.12 -2.70
C PRO A 17 3.90 5.24 -2.42
N ILE A 18 4.42 4.65 -3.50
CA ILE A 18 5.64 3.82 -3.48
C ILE A 18 6.58 4.30 -4.58
N ARG A 19 7.88 4.31 -4.29
CA ARG A 19 8.94 4.37 -5.31
C ARG A 19 9.94 3.26 -5.09
N GLY A 20 10.55 2.80 -6.17
CA GLY A 20 11.54 1.74 -6.05
C GLY A 20 12.48 1.60 -7.23
N ILE A 21 13.64 1.02 -6.93
CA ILE A 21 14.71 0.72 -7.88
C ILE A 21 15.08 -0.76 -7.76
N VAL A 22 15.30 -1.39 -8.92
CA VAL A 22 15.87 -2.73 -9.03
C VAL A 22 17.23 -2.60 -9.71
N LYS A 23 18.29 -3.06 -9.07
CA LYS A 23 19.65 -3.01 -9.61
C LYS A 23 20.49 -4.15 -9.09
N ALA A 24 21.23 -4.81 -9.98
CA ALA A 24 22.16 -5.90 -9.64
C ALA A 24 21.54 -7.04 -8.80
N GLY A 25 20.27 -7.37 -9.06
CA GLY A 25 19.54 -8.43 -8.33
C GLY A 25 18.99 -8.00 -6.97
N MET A 26 18.93 -6.70 -6.69
CA MET A 26 18.46 -6.15 -5.42
C MET A 26 17.31 -5.19 -5.69
N MET A 27 16.29 -5.26 -4.85
CA MET A 27 15.13 -4.38 -4.91
C MET A 27 15.09 -3.50 -3.68
N TYR A 28 14.94 -2.19 -3.89
CA TYR A 28 14.66 -1.21 -2.85
C TYR A 28 13.31 -0.55 -3.13
N LEU A 29 12.45 -0.50 -2.11
CA LEU A 29 11.16 0.20 -2.12
C LEU A 29 11.11 1.19 -0.96
N GLU A 30 10.51 2.34 -1.22
CA GLU A 30 10.19 3.38 -0.24
C GLU A 30 8.69 3.64 -0.27
N ASN A 31 8.04 3.35 0.85
CA ASN A 31 6.63 3.62 1.11
C ASN A 31 6.55 4.98 1.81
N PHE A 32 6.09 6.01 1.10
CA PHE A 32 6.10 7.39 1.63
C PHE A 32 5.05 7.62 2.73
N GLU A 33 4.02 6.78 2.78
CA GLU A 33 2.88 6.91 3.68
C GLU A 33 2.57 5.58 4.40
N PRO A 34 3.52 5.02 5.16
CA PRO A 34 3.42 3.67 5.72
C PRO A 34 2.34 3.52 6.79
N SER A 35 1.82 4.63 7.33
CA SER A 35 0.70 4.64 8.27
C SER A 35 -0.66 4.32 7.61
N ARG A 36 -0.76 4.49 6.28
CA ARG A 36 -1.96 4.21 5.48
C ARG A 36 -2.05 2.72 5.14
N TRP A 37 -3.24 2.23 4.86
CA TRP A 37 -3.43 0.84 4.43
C TRP A 37 -3.03 0.64 2.96
N PRO A 38 -2.17 -0.33 2.60
CA PRO A 38 -1.69 -0.49 1.23
C PRO A 38 -2.80 -0.93 0.27
N ALA A 39 -3.79 -1.68 0.76
CA ALA A 39 -4.91 -2.18 -0.04
C ALA A 39 -6.24 -1.42 0.19
N CYS A 40 -6.18 -0.13 0.54
CA CYS A 40 -7.30 0.65 1.08
C CYS A 40 -7.76 0.15 2.45
N ASN A 41 -8.65 0.89 3.12
CA ASN A 41 -8.98 0.59 4.50
C ASN A 41 -9.80 -0.72 4.63
N PRO A 42 -9.51 -1.58 5.62
CA PRO A 42 -10.26 -2.82 5.86
C PRO A 42 -11.77 -2.63 5.97
N GLU A 43 -12.22 -1.58 6.67
CA GLU A 43 -13.63 -1.26 6.85
C GLU A 43 -14.34 -0.88 5.54
N THR A 44 -13.59 -0.53 4.50
CA THR A 44 -14.12 -0.27 3.15
C THR A 44 -13.98 -1.45 2.19
N GLY A 45 -13.53 -2.62 2.66
CA GLY A 45 -13.51 -3.84 1.87
C GLY A 45 -12.23 -4.11 1.08
N TYR A 46 -11.10 -3.49 1.48
CA TYR A 46 -9.81 -3.66 0.80
C TYR A 46 -9.91 -3.41 -0.72
N LEU A 47 -10.49 -2.27 -1.11
CA LEU A 47 -10.97 -2.02 -2.48
C LEU A 47 -9.90 -2.14 -3.57
N ASN A 48 -8.63 -2.00 -3.21
CA ASN A 48 -7.49 -2.19 -4.10
C ASN A 48 -7.26 -3.65 -4.53
N THR A 49 -8.15 -4.57 -4.17
CA THR A 49 -8.05 -6.00 -4.49
C THR A 49 -9.44 -6.55 -4.76
N ASP A 50 -9.67 -6.95 -6.00
CA ASP A 50 -10.94 -7.53 -6.44
C ASP A 50 -11.31 -8.80 -5.66
N ALA A 51 -12.60 -9.08 -5.61
CA ALA A 51 -13.14 -10.29 -5.02
C ALA A 51 -12.57 -11.54 -5.69
N SER A 52 -12.01 -12.44 -4.88
CA SER A 52 -11.57 -13.75 -5.31
C SER A 52 -11.71 -14.78 -4.18
N PRO A 53 -11.77 -16.08 -4.47
CA PRO A 53 -11.73 -17.11 -3.44
C PRO A 53 -10.49 -16.99 -2.54
N THR A 54 -9.34 -16.62 -3.10
CA THR A 54 -8.09 -16.41 -2.35
C THR A 54 -8.20 -15.24 -1.39
N LYS A 55 -8.74 -14.08 -1.82
CA LYS A 55 -9.00 -12.95 -0.94
C LYS A 55 -9.91 -13.38 0.22
N SER A 56 -11.04 -14.02 -0.07
CA SER A 56 -11.98 -14.48 0.97
C SER A 56 -11.30 -15.44 1.97
N PHE A 57 -10.50 -16.39 1.49
CA PHE A 57 -9.76 -17.33 2.34
C PHE A 57 -8.80 -16.62 3.30
N ILE A 58 -7.99 -15.66 2.79
CA ILE A 58 -7.02 -14.92 3.59
C ILE A 58 -7.71 -14.03 4.63
N LEU A 59 -8.79 -13.33 4.26
CA LEU A 59 -9.54 -12.50 5.20
C LEU A 59 -10.18 -13.36 6.31
N ASP A 60 -10.75 -14.51 5.97
CA ASP A 60 -11.32 -15.43 6.96
C ASP A 60 -10.27 -16.06 7.88
N ALA A 61 -9.07 -16.31 7.38
CA ALA A 61 -7.94 -16.76 8.20
C ALA A 61 -7.54 -15.69 9.21
N HIS A 62 -7.42 -14.42 8.77
CA HIS A 62 -7.10 -13.30 9.65
C HIS A 62 -8.12 -13.06 10.76
N ARG A 63 -9.42 -13.19 10.46
CA ARG A 63 -10.49 -13.05 11.46
C ARG A 63 -10.41 -14.11 12.57
N LYS A 64 -9.90 -15.30 12.24
CA LYS A 64 -9.67 -16.38 13.22
C LYS A 64 -8.35 -16.22 13.97
N ASN A 65 -7.36 -15.62 13.31
CA ASN A 65 -6.04 -15.39 13.85
C ASN A 65 -5.51 -14.01 13.41
N PRO A 66 -5.58 -12.98 14.28
CA PRO A 66 -5.06 -11.65 13.94
C PRO A 66 -3.55 -11.61 13.63
N ALA A 67 -2.80 -12.66 13.98
CA ALA A 67 -1.38 -12.83 13.66
C ALA A 67 -1.13 -13.63 12.37
N ASP A 68 -2.16 -13.83 11.53
CA ASP A 68 -2.03 -14.53 10.25
C ASP A 68 -1.01 -13.87 9.33
N SER A 69 0.01 -14.62 8.93
CA SER A 69 1.13 -14.11 8.13
C SER A 69 0.72 -13.80 6.70
N ASP A 70 -0.19 -14.58 6.11
CA ASP A 70 -0.59 -14.42 4.72
C ASP A 70 -1.39 -13.14 4.56
N TRP A 71 -2.27 -12.85 5.51
CA TRP A 71 -2.93 -11.55 5.58
C TRP A 71 -1.93 -10.41 5.76
N ALA A 72 -0.94 -10.55 6.65
CA ALA A 72 0.08 -9.52 6.83
C ALA A 72 0.89 -9.29 5.54
N PHE A 73 1.17 -10.33 4.77
CA PHE A 73 1.85 -10.26 3.48
C PHE A 73 0.98 -9.74 2.34
N CYS A 74 -0.36 -9.81 2.42
CA CYS A 74 -1.25 -9.33 1.36
C CYS A 74 -1.84 -7.95 1.65
N PHE A 75 -2.32 -7.73 2.87
CA PHE A 75 -3.16 -6.58 3.25
C PHE A 75 -2.59 -5.75 4.42
N GLY A 76 -1.65 -6.32 5.19
CA GLY A 76 -1.02 -5.64 6.32
C GLY A 76 -0.24 -4.38 5.95
N LYS A 77 -0.10 -3.44 6.90
CA LYS A 77 0.71 -2.22 6.72
C LYS A 77 2.18 -2.59 6.45
N ARG A 78 2.81 -1.85 5.53
CA ARG A 78 4.23 -2.03 5.19
C ARG A 78 5.13 -1.05 5.96
N PRO A 79 6.38 -1.42 6.27
CA PRO A 79 7.36 -0.47 6.80
C PRO A 79 7.66 0.63 5.76
N ALA A 80 8.24 1.75 6.22
CA ALA A 80 8.63 2.84 5.33
C ALA A 80 9.64 2.43 4.23
N VAL A 81 10.44 1.39 4.51
CA VAL A 81 11.48 0.90 3.60
C VAL A 81 11.45 -0.62 3.53
N GLU A 82 11.52 -1.13 2.32
CA GLU A 82 11.64 -2.55 2.03
C GLU A 82 12.87 -2.81 1.14
N PHE A 83 13.64 -3.84 1.47
CA PHE A 83 14.89 -4.15 0.78
C PHE A 83 15.07 -5.66 0.61
N TYR A 84 15.20 -6.13 -0.63
CA TYR A 84 15.20 -7.57 -0.95
C TYR A 84 16.38 -7.95 -1.85
N ASN A 85 16.86 -9.19 -1.67
CA ASN A 85 17.81 -9.82 -2.57
C ASN A 85 17.06 -10.81 -3.47
N LEU A 86 16.80 -10.40 -4.71
CA LEU A 86 16.00 -11.18 -5.66
C LEU A 86 16.67 -12.48 -6.11
N LYS A 87 17.98 -12.66 -5.87
CA LYS A 87 18.67 -13.92 -6.17
C LYS A 87 18.38 -15.01 -5.15
N THR A 88 18.21 -14.63 -3.89
CA THR A 88 18.01 -15.57 -2.77
C THR A 88 16.57 -15.56 -2.24
N ASP A 89 15.82 -14.50 -2.54
CA ASP A 89 14.45 -14.25 -2.12
C ASP A 89 13.68 -13.62 -3.30
N PRO A 90 13.40 -14.40 -4.37
CA PRO A 90 12.70 -13.90 -5.56
C PRO A 90 11.28 -13.43 -5.26
N ASP A 91 10.65 -13.98 -4.21
CA ASP A 91 9.28 -13.67 -3.80
C ASP A 91 9.18 -12.47 -2.84
N CYS A 92 10.33 -11.86 -2.49
CA CYS A 92 10.40 -10.66 -1.64
C CYS A 92 9.72 -10.83 -0.27
N VAL A 93 9.90 -11.99 0.37
CA VAL A 93 9.27 -12.30 1.67
C VAL A 93 10.12 -11.79 2.83
N LYS A 94 11.46 -11.81 2.70
CA LYS A 94 12.40 -11.48 3.78
C LYS A 94 12.96 -10.08 3.61
N ASN A 95 12.30 -9.10 4.21
CA ASN A 95 12.78 -7.72 4.21
C ASN A 95 14.13 -7.59 4.97
N LEU A 96 15.17 -7.20 4.25
CA LEU A 96 16.52 -7.02 4.77
C LEU A 96 16.77 -5.60 5.30
N ALA A 97 15.84 -4.65 5.13
CA ALA A 97 16.02 -3.25 5.50
C ALA A 97 16.34 -3.01 6.99
N PRO A 98 15.77 -3.77 7.95
CA PRO A 98 16.11 -3.62 9.38
C PRO A 98 17.52 -4.09 9.75
N GLN A 99 18.22 -4.82 8.88
CA GLN A 99 19.51 -5.43 9.21
C GLN A 99 20.65 -4.43 9.00
N ALA A 100 21.46 -4.16 10.03
CA ALA A 100 22.57 -3.22 9.95
C ALA A 100 23.58 -3.56 8.83
N ALA A 101 23.81 -4.85 8.60
CA ALA A 101 24.75 -5.36 7.58
C ALA A 101 24.38 -4.93 6.14
N THR A 102 23.11 -4.66 5.85
CA THR A 102 22.64 -4.26 4.51
C THR A 102 22.56 -2.75 4.33
N GLY A 103 22.86 -1.97 5.39
CA GLY A 103 22.67 -0.52 5.43
C GLY A 103 23.40 0.22 4.31
N LYS A 104 24.68 -0.10 4.05
CA LYS A 104 25.47 0.57 3.00
C LYS A 104 24.86 0.40 1.61
N GLN A 105 24.43 -0.81 1.28
CA GLN A 105 23.88 -1.12 -0.02
C GLN A 105 22.46 -0.54 -0.20
N ARG A 106 21.66 -0.59 0.87
CA ARG A 106 20.34 0.05 0.93
C ARG A 106 20.45 1.56 0.71
N LEU A 107 21.38 2.23 1.40
CA LEU A 107 21.61 3.67 1.26
C LEU A 107 22.06 4.05 -0.16
N ALA A 108 22.98 3.29 -0.75
CA ALA A 108 23.43 3.54 -2.12
C ALA A 108 22.26 3.49 -3.14
N LEU A 109 21.34 2.54 -2.98
CA LEU A 109 20.15 2.45 -3.85
C LEU A 109 19.11 3.53 -3.56
N GLN A 110 18.94 3.92 -2.29
CA GLN A 110 18.10 5.06 -1.91
C GLN A 110 18.62 6.36 -2.55
N GLU A 111 19.92 6.64 -2.44
CA GLU A 111 20.55 7.82 -3.03
C GLU A 111 20.40 7.84 -4.56
N GLU A 112 20.63 6.70 -5.22
CA GLU A 112 20.46 6.59 -6.67
C GLU A 112 18.99 6.77 -7.09
N LEU A 113 18.04 6.18 -6.35
CA LEU A 113 16.62 6.38 -6.58
C LEU A 113 16.25 7.86 -6.45
N HIS A 114 16.63 8.51 -5.33
CA HIS A 114 16.33 9.92 -5.07
C HIS A 114 16.95 10.83 -6.12
N ALA A 115 18.19 10.58 -6.55
CA ALA A 115 18.84 11.35 -7.61
C ALA A 115 18.06 11.27 -8.93
N LYS A 116 17.60 10.06 -9.31
CA LYS A 116 16.79 9.86 -10.52
C LYS A 116 15.42 10.53 -10.40
N LEU A 117 14.74 10.40 -9.27
CA LEU A 117 13.44 11.03 -9.04
C LEU A 117 13.53 12.57 -9.06
N LYS A 118 14.58 13.14 -8.46
CA LYS A 118 14.85 14.59 -8.54
C LYS A 118 15.10 15.05 -9.97
N ALA A 119 15.91 14.30 -10.73
CA ALA A 119 16.16 14.59 -12.14
C ALA A 119 14.89 14.53 -13.00
N GLN A 120 13.92 13.68 -12.61
CA GLN A 120 12.61 13.55 -13.26
C GLN A 120 11.57 14.58 -12.77
N GLY A 121 11.91 15.39 -11.76
CA GLY A 121 10.96 16.36 -11.20
C GLY A 121 9.83 15.73 -10.38
N ASP A 122 10.05 14.55 -9.76
CA ASP A 122 9.01 13.91 -8.94
C ASP A 122 8.61 14.83 -7.76
N PRO A 123 7.35 15.28 -7.66
CA PRO A 123 6.89 16.17 -6.60
C PRO A 123 7.19 15.67 -5.18
N ARG A 124 7.23 14.35 -4.96
CA ARG A 124 7.52 13.77 -3.64
C ARG A 124 8.96 14.04 -3.19
N MET A 125 9.89 14.26 -4.11
CA MET A 125 11.28 14.62 -3.79
C MET A 125 11.44 16.06 -3.31
N PHE A 126 10.40 16.88 -3.47
CA PHE A 126 10.43 18.31 -3.16
C PHE A 126 9.37 18.71 -2.10
N GLY A 127 8.84 17.73 -1.35
CA GLY A 127 7.79 17.98 -0.35
C GLY A 127 6.44 18.36 -0.95
N GLN A 128 6.25 18.18 -2.26
CA GLN A 128 5.04 18.54 -3.00
C GLN A 128 4.15 17.33 -3.30
N GLY A 129 4.40 16.19 -2.65
CA GLY A 129 3.68 14.92 -2.84
C GLY A 129 2.16 15.01 -2.62
N GLY A 130 1.71 15.91 -1.76
CA GLY A 130 0.29 16.14 -1.51
C GLY A 130 -0.50 16.62 -2.74
N VAL A 131 0.16 17.00 -3.84
CA VAL A 131 -0.52 17.26 -5.11
C VAL A 131 -1.27 16.03 -5.64
N PHE A 132 -0.69 14.83 -5.48
CA PHE A 132 -1.29 13.59 -5.95
C PHE A 132 -2.57 13.22 -5.19
N ASP A 133 -2.59 13.52 -3.88
CA ASP A 133 -3.72 13.25 -3.01
C ASP A 133 -4.92 14.20 -3.29
N ARG A 134 -4.70 15.32 -4.00
CA ARG A 134 -5.76 16.31 -4.33
C ARG A 134 -6.48 16.05 -5.65
N TYR A 135 -5.94 15.22 -6.53
CA TYR A 135 -6.64 14.90 -7.78
C TYR A 135 -7.91 14.15 -7.46
N LEU A 136 -9.04 14.54 -8.04
CA LEU A 136 -10.29 13.79 -7.85
C LEU A 136 -10.22 12.45 -8.58
N HIS A 137 -10.96 11.47 -8.09
CA HIS A 137 -11.16 10.23 -8.84
C HIS A 137 -11.91 10.52 -10.15
N ALA A 138 -11.52 9.85 -11.24
CA ALA A 138 -12.08 10.12 -12.57
C ALA A 138 -13.59 9.81 -12.67
N ASN A 139 -14.05 8.79 -11.93
CA ASN A 139 -15.47 8.53 -11.71
C ASN A 139 -15.97 9.34 -10.50
N PRO A 140 -16.88 10.33 -10.67
CA PRO A 140 -17.44 11.12 -9.57
C PRO A 140 -18.15 10.28 -8.50
N ALA A 141 -18.70 9.11 -8.88
CA ALA A 141 -19.36 8.22 -7.93
C ALA A 141 -18.40 7.65 -6.87
N HIS A 142 -17.09 7.63 -7.14
CA HIS A 142 -16.07 7.11 -6.24
C HIS A 142 -15.39 8.21 -5.40
N VAL A 143 -15.70 9.48 -5.64
CA VAL A 143 -15.14 10.59 -4.87
C VAL A 143 -15.70 10.58 -3.45
N ASN A 144 -14.82 10.78 -2.47
CA ASN A 144 -15.03 10.68 -1.03
C ASN A 144 -15.65 9.34 -0.62
N PHE A 145 -15.20 8.23 -1.22
CA PHE A 145 -15.80 6.92 -1.00
C PHE A 145 -15.80 6.57 0.50
N TYR A 146 -14.66 6.75 1.16
CA TYR A 146 -14.50 6.44 2.57
C TYR A 146 -15.50 7.19 3.44
N GLU A 147 -15.54 8.52 3.35
CA GLU A 147 -16.39 9.37 4.17
C GLU A 147 -17.88 9.10 3.94
N ARG A 148 -18.26 8.84 2.69
CA ARG A 148 -19.64 8.53 2.32
C ARG A 148 -20.07 7.15 2.85
N TYR A 149 -19.20 6.15 2.70
CA TYR A 149 -19.42 4.82 3.25
C TYR A 149 -19.55 4.87 4.78
N MET A 150 -18.64 5.56 5.47
CA MET A 150 -18.67 5.69 6.94
C MET A 150 -19.88 6.47 7.46
N LYS A 151 -20.55 7.28 6.62
CA LYS A 151 -21.83 7.94 6.91
C LYS A 151 -23.06 7.04 6.68
N GLY A 152 -22.85 5.81 6.21
CA GLY A 152 -23.92 4.85 5.92
C GLY A 152 -24.51 4.98 4.51
N GLU A 153 -23.86 5.71 3.60
CA GLU A 153 -24.30 5.74 2.20
C GLU A 153 -24.13 4.37 1.55
N LYS A 154 -25.14 3.90 0.82
CA LYS A 154 -25.09 2.64 0.08
C LYS A 154 -24.33 2.84 -1.23
N LEU A 155 -23.01 2.74 -1.16
CA LEU A 155 -22.13 2.84 -2.32
C LEU A 155 -22.03 1.51 -3.07
N ASN A 156 -21.89 1.58 -4.40
CA ASN A 156 -21.66 0.41 -5.23
C ASN A 156 -20.16 0.17 -5.41
N ALA A 157 -19.65 -0.90 -4.82
CA ALA A 157 -18.30 -1.43 -5.05
C ALA A 157 -18.39 -2.83 -5.66
N GLY A 158 -18.98 -2.94 -6.86
CA GLY A 158 -19.35 -4.22 -7.48
C GLY A 158 -18.19 -5.18 -7.83
N TRP A 159 -16.94 -4.76 -7.61
CA TRP A 159 -15.75 -5.59 -7.78
C TRP A 159 -15.30 -6.29 -6.49
N VAL A 160 -15.90 -5.97 -5.34
CA VAL A 160 -15.65 -6.65 -4.06
C VAL A 160 -16.91 -7.32 -3.51
N LYS A 161 -16.74 -8.26 -2.57
CA LYS A 161 -17.88 -8.90 -1.88
C LYS A 161 -18.27 -8.10 -0.65
N GLY A 162 -19.54 -8.15 -0.26
CA GLY A 162 -19.99 -7.57 1.01
C GLY A 162 -19.28 -8.15 2.24
N THR A 163 -18.80 -9.39 2.15
CA THR A 163 -18.00 -10.06 3.19
C THR A 163 -16.56 -9.58 3.27
N ASP A 164 -16.09 -8.74 2.34
CA ASP A 164 -14.73 -8.19 2.38
C ASP A 164 -14.65 -6.99 3.35
N PHE A 165 -15.76 -6.33 3.64
CA PHE A 165 -15.85 -5.16 4.51
C PHE A 165 -15.72 -5.58 5.97
N GLU A 166 -14.67 -5.11 6.65
CA GLU A 166 -14.54 -5.34 8.08
C GLU A 166 -15.56 -4.49 8.86
N PRO A 167 -16.14 -5.02 9.95
CA PRO A 167 -17.19 -4.32 10.70
C PRO A 167 -16.68 -3.10 11.49
N ALA A 168 -15.37 -2.99 11.69
CA ALA A 168 -14.71 -1.88 12.37
C ALA A 168 -13.27 -1.71 11.86
N PRO A 169 -12.65 -0.52 12.03
CA PRO A 169 -11.23 -0.32 11.72
C PRO A 169 -10.34 -1.26 12.52
N LEU A 170 -9.37 -1.90 11.86
CA LEU A 170 -8.46 -2.86 12.50
C LEU A 170 -7.34 -2.21 13.33
N ASP A 171 -7.11 -0.91 13.15
CA ASP A 171 -6.13 -0.12 13.89
C ASP A 171 -6.73 0.73 15.02
N ALA A 172 -8.05 0.66 15.24
CA ALA A 172 -8.69 1.21 16.42
C ALA A 172 -8.36 0.34 17.65
N LYS A 173 -7.39 0.78 18.45
CA LYS A 173 -7.18 0.33 19.84
C LYS A 173 -7.66 1.41 20.80
#